data_AF-A0A2T2UBV4-F1
#
_entry.id   AF-A0A2T2UBV4-F1
#
_cell.length_a   1.000
_cell.length_b   1.000
_cell.length_c   1.000
_cell.angle_alpha   90.00
_cell.angle_beta   90.00
_cell.angle_gamma   90.00
#
_symmetry.space_group_name_H-M   'P 1'
#
loop_
_entity.id
_entity.type
_entity.pdbx_description
1 polymer ?
#
loop_
_entity_poly.entity_id
_entity_poly.type
_entity_poly.pdbx_seq_one_letter_code
_entity_poly.pdbx_strand_id
1 'polypeptide(L)' 'GRWYADLYELARQRLHGIGVAPVDGGGRCTFREATRFFSHRRDGAQTGRMATLAWLP' A
#
# COMPACT_ATOMS: atom_id res chain seq x y z
N GLY A 1 -11.31 -12.55 -16.88
CA GLY A 1 -11.82 -11.26 -16.35
C GLY A 1 -10.73 -10.57 -15.53
N ARG A 2 -10.89 -9.28 -15.22
CA ARG A 2 -10.02 -8.54 -14.29
C ARG A 2 -10.88 -7.76 -13.31
N TRP A 3 -10.40 -7.59 -12.08
CA TRP A 3 -11.11 -6.93 -10.99
C TRP A 3 -10.28 -5.78 -10.43
N TYR A 4 -10.95 -4.77 -9.87
CA TYR A 4 -10.29 -3.78 -9.03
C TYR A 4 -10.20 -4.31 -7.61
N ALA A 5 -8.99 -4.45 -7.09
CA ALA A 5 -8.75 -4.87 -5.72
C ALA A 5 -8.37 -3.66 -4.87
N ASP A 6 -9.08 -3.47 -3.77
CA ASP A 6 -8.67 -2.57 -2.70
C ASP A 6 -7.74 -3.34 -1.76
N LEU A 7 -6.42 -3.09 -1.89
CA LEU A 7 -5.42 -3.77 -1.08
C LEU A 7 -5.44 -3.32 0.40
N TYR A 8 -5.89 -2.10 0.69
CA TYR A 8 -5.97 -1.62 2.06
C TYR A 8 -7.11 -2.28 2.81
N GLU A 9 -8.27 -2.41 2.19
CA GLU A 9 -9.41 -3.09 2.79
C GLU A 9 -9.14 -4.58 3.02
N LEU A 10 -8.50 -5.25 2.05
CA LEU A 10 -8.06 -6.64 2.25
C LEU A 10 -7.10 -6.78 3.44
N ALA A 11 -6.15 -5.84 3.62
CA ALA A 11 -5.26 -5.86 4.77
C ALA A 11 -6.00 -5.64 6.10
N ARG A 12 -6.94 -4.68 6.16
CA ARG A 12 -7.77 -4.43 7.35
C ARG A 12 -8.57 -5.67 7.75
N GLN A 13 -9.23 -6.32 6.80
CA GLN A 13 -9.99 -7.54 7.07
C GLN A 13 -9.13 -8.65 7.70
N ARG A 14 -7.90 -8.82 7.21
CA ARG A 14 -6.96 -9.81 7.79
C ARG A 14 -6.51 -9.42 9.19
N LEU A 15 -6.20 -8.15 9.43
CA LEU A 15 -5.77 -7.64 10.74
C LEU A 15 -6.90 -7.71 11.77
N HIS A 16 -8.11 -7.29 11.41
CA HIS A 16 -9.28 -7.37 12.27
C HIS A 16 -9.63 -8.83 12.61
N GLY A 17 -9.45 -9.76 11.66
CA GLY A 17 -9.66 -11.19 11.88
C GLY A 17 -8.75 -11.81 12.96
N ILE A 18 -7.64 -11.17 13.30
CA ILE A 18 -6.74 -11.58 14.39
C ILE A 18 -6.80 -10.64 15.61
N GLY A 19 -7.80 -9.77 15.68
CA GLY A 19 -8.03 -8.88 16.82
C GLY A 19 -7.22 -7.57 16.82
N VAL A 20 -6.50 -7.24 15.74
CA VAL A 20 -5.84 -5.94 15.61
C VAL A 20 -6.87 -4.91 15.16
N ALA A 21 -7.29 -4.03 16.07
CA ALA A 21 -8.37 -3.05 15.82
C ALA A 21 -7.88 -1.64 15.38
N PRO A 22 -6.83 -1.03 15.97
CA PRO A 22 -6.34 0.25 15.48
C PRO A 22 -5.52 0.05 14.20
N VAL A 23 -6.12 0.34 13.04
CA VAL A 23 -5.46 0.26 11.72
C VAL A 23 -5.64 1.57 10.96
N ASP A 24 -4.58 2.38 10.94
CA ASP A 24 -4.58 3.70 10.32
C ASP A 24 -3.85 3.75 8.98
N GLY A 25 -4.07 4.84 8.25
CA GLY A 25 -3.46 5.08 6.94
C GLY A 25 -4.25 4.45 5.79
N GLY A 26 -3.56 4.10 4.70
CA GLY A 26 -4.19 3.53 3.51
C GLY A 26 -4.96 4.51 2.62
N GLY A 27 -4.68 5.81 2.73
CA GLY A 27 -5.28 6.86 1.89
C GLY A 27 -4.40 7.29 0.71
N ARG A 28 -3.31 6.58 0.40
CA ARG A 28 -2.34 6.94 -0.64
C ARG A 28 -2.42 5.99 -1.83
N CYS A 29 -2.08 6.45 -3.02
CA CYS A 29 -2.05 5.63 -4.21
C CYS A 29 -0.76 5.84 -4.99
N THR A 30 0.15 4.87 -4.93
CA THR A 30 1.44 4.93 -5.64
C THR A 30 1.26 5.11 -7.15
N PHE A 31 0.20 4.53 -7.73
CA PHE A 31 -0.11 4.68 -9.15
C PHE A 31 -0.57 6.11 -9.52
N ARG A 32 -1.47 6.73 -8.73
CA ARG A 32 -2.04 8.04 -9.05
C ARG A 32 -1.15 9.21 -8.65
N GLU A 33 -0.42 9.10 -7.55
CA GLU A 33 0.40 10.19 -6.99
C GLU A 33 1.84 10.16 -7.53
N ALA A 34 1.99 10.36 -8.85
CA ALA A 34 3.26 10.18 -9.57
C ALA A 34 4.40 11.10 -9.12
N THR A 35 4.09 12.30 -8.60
CA THR A 35 5.10 13.24 -8.10
C THR A 35 5.65 12.87 -6.73
N ARG A 36 5.05 11.90 -6.04
CA ARG A 36 5.41 11.49 -4.67
C ARG A 36 5.94 10.08 -4.58
N PHE A 37 5.55 9.18 -5.50
CA PHE A 37 5.86 7.76 -5.40
C PHE A 37 6.29 7.14 -6.74
N PHE A 38 7.27 6.24 -6.65
CA PHE A 38 7.52 5.23 -7.69
C PHE A 38 6.35 4.24 -7.77
N SER A 39 5.99 3.79 -8.98
CA SER A 39 4.95 2.78 -9.17
C SER A 39 5.32 1.80 -10.27
N HIS A 40 5.58 0.54 -9.90
CA HIS A 40 5.92 -0.50 -10.87
C HIS A 40 4.80 -0.73 -11.91
N ARG A 41 3.54 -0.64 -11.49
CA ARG A 41 2.39 -0.80 -12.41
C ARG A 41 2.30 0.34 -13.43
N ARG A 42 2.76 1.54 -13.09
CA ARG A 42 2.74 2.72 -13.98
C ARG A 42 4.00 2.80 -14.85
N ASP A 43 5.16 2.64 -14.23
CA ASP A 43 6.46 2.99 -14.80
C ASP A 43 7.28 1.76 -15.25
N GLY A 44 6.78 0.55 -15.00
CA GLY A 44 7.43 -0.71 -15.39
C GLY A 44 8.62 -1.11 -14.51
N ALA A 45 9.45 -2.02 -15.02
CA ALA A 45 10.54 -2.65 -14.27
C ALA A 45 11.66 -1.67 -13.86
N GLN A 46 11.85 -0.58 -14.61
CA GLN A 46 12.96 0.37 -14.45
C GLN A 46 12.71 1.46 -13.38
N THR A 47 11.54 1.47 -12.73
CA THR A 47 11.24 2.47 -11.68
C THR A 47 12.05 2.24 -10.40
N GLY A 48 12.20 3.28 -9.59
CA GLY A 48 12.85 3.19 -8.27
C GLY A 48 12.03 2.42 -7.23
N ARG A 49 12.48 2.42 -5.97
CA ARG A 49 11.77 1.80 -4.85
C ARG A 49 11.66 2.77 -3.67
N MET A 50 10.58 2.65 -2.93
CA MET A 50 10.37 3.32 -1.65
C MET A 50 10.65 2.32 -0.53
N ALA A 51 10.94 2.81 0.68
CA ALA A 51 11.09 1.99 1.87
C ALA A 51 10.22 2.54 3.01
N THR A 52 9.73 1.64 3.87
CA THR A 52 9.07 1.97 5.14
C THR A 52 9.97 1.46 6.25
N LEU A 53 10.29 2.33 7.21
CA LEU A 53 11.21 2.05 8.32
C LEU A 53 10.45 2.23 9.63
N ALA A 54 10.65 1.30 10.56
CA ALA A 54 10.15 1.36 11.93
C ALA A 54 11.23 0.80 12.87
N TRP A 55 11.47 1.48 13.97
CA TRP A 55 12.48 1.08 14.97
C TRP A 55 11.97 1.41 16.37
N LEU A 56 12.51 0.69 17.36
CA LEU A 56 12.35 1.03 18.76
C LEU A 56 13.41 2.08 19.15
N PRO A 57 13.10 2.98 20.08
CA PRO A 57 14.10 3.89 20.63
C PRO A 57 15.25 3.14 21.32
#